data_AF-A0A3B3SDG3-F1
#
_entry.id   AF-A0A3B3SDG3-F1
#
_cell.length_a   1.000
_cell.length_b   1.000
_cell.length_c   1.000
_cell.angle_alpha   90.00
_cell.angle_beta   90.00
_cell.angle_gamma   90.00
#
_symmetry.space_group_name_H-M   'P 1'
#
loop_
_entity.id
_entity.type
_entity.pdbx_description
1 polymer ?
#
loop_
_entity_poly.entity_id
_entity_poly.type
_entity_poly.pdbx_seq_one_letter_code
_entity_poly.pdbx_strand_id
1 'polypeptide(L)'
;PQPIPTQVTGQLGGGLLRLDPGLFEVGGGEPLPHLVDRQALMNKFDFKNGKVTYNCKFLGTDAYSHVMTENWVVMTEFGTVADPDPCKNIFSWSLRSTC
;
A
#
# COMPACT_ATOMS: atom_id res chain seq x y z
N PRO A 1 -15.65 -12.04 10.23
CA PRO A 1 -14.70 -12.76 11.13
C PRO A 1 -15.31 -12.96 12.52
N GLN A 2 -15.20 -14.16 13.08
CA GLN A 2 -15.65 -14.43 14.45
C GLN A 2 -14.57 -13.99 15.47
N PRO A 3 -14.95 -13.52 16.68
CA PRO A 3 -13.99 -13.12 17.71
C PRO A 3 -13.10 -14.30 18.11
N ILE A 4 -11.77 -14.09 18.12
CA ILE A 4 -10.82 -15.09 18.59
C ILE A 4 -10.74 -14.98 20.13
N PRO A 5 -10.94 -16.08 20.88
CA PRO A 5 -10.74 -16.07 22.33
C PRO A 5 -9.29 -15.70 22.65
N THR A 6 -9.10 -14.64 23.42
CA THR A 6 -7.76 -14.20 23.86
C THR A 6 -7.83 -13.73 25.31
N GLN A 7 -6.80 -14.05 26.08
CA GLN A 7 -6.65 -13.59 27.46
C GLN A 7 -5.58 -12.50 27.50
N VAL A 8 -5.99 -11.26 27.71
CA VAL A 8 -5.08 -10.12 27.86
C VAL A 8 -4.55 -10.11 29.30
N THR A 9 -3.24 -10.23 29.48
CA THR A 9 -2.58 -10.16 30.79
C THR A 9 -1.97 -8.78 31.01
N GLY A 10 -2.03 -8.27 32.25
CA GLY A 10 -1.49 -6.97 32.64
C GLY A 10 -2.46 -5.78 32.48
N GLN A 11 -2.01 -4.59 32.87
CA GLN A 11 -2.76 -3.33 32.73
C GLN A 11 -2.49 -2.70 31.36
N LEU A 12 -3.07 -3.29 30.32
CA LEU A 12 -2.98 -2.77 28.95
C LEU A 12 -4.20 -1.90 28.63
N GLY A 13 -3.97 -0.61 28.39
CA GLY A 13 -4.97 0.34 27.92
C GLY A 13 -4.42 1.19 26.79
N GLY A 14 -5.26 1.50 25.80
CA GLY A 14 -4.88 2.28 24.62
C GLY A 14 -4.83 1.41 23.36
N GLY A 15 -4.02 1.82 22.37
CA GLY A 15 -3.92 1.09 21.11
C GLY A 15 -2.51 1.03 20.55
N LEU A 16 -2.20 -0.06 19.87
CA LEU A 16 -0.98 -0.25 19.10
C LEU A 16 -1.28 -0.01 17.63
N LEU A 17 -0.57 0.95 17.04
CA LEU A 17 -0.57 1.22 15.60
C LEU A 17 0.72 0.69 15.01
N ARG A 18 0.61 -0.07 13.92
CA ARG A 18 1.73 -0.52 13.10
C ARG A 18 1.47 -0.19 11.64
N LEU A 19 2.51 0.18 10.93
CA LEU A 19 2.50 0.30 9.47
C LEU A 19 3.26 -0.89 8.90
N ASP A 20 2.62 -1.60 7.99
CA ASP A 20 3.21 -2.74 7.31
C ASP A 20 2.86 -2.63 5.80
N PRO A 21 3.67 -3.21 4.90
CA PRO A 21 3.34 -3.25 3.48
C PRO A 21 2.13 -4.16 3.22
N GLY A 22 1.14 -3.69 2.44
CA GLY A 22 -0.13 -4.41 2.26
C GLY A 22 -0.46 -4.87 0.85
N LEU A 23 -0.07 -4.13 -0.19
CA LEU A 23 -0.38 -4.47 -1.57
C LEU A 23 0.83 -5.12 -2.23
N PHE A 24 0.70 -6.36 -2.68
CA PHE A 24 1.81 -7.16 -3.21
C PHE A 24 1.81 -7.20 -4.74
N GLU A 25 0.65 -7.03 -5.35
CA GLU A 25 0.42 -7.08 -6.78
C GLU A 25 -0.56 -5.96 -7.18
N VAL A 26 -0.41 -5.46 -8.41
CA VAL A 26 -1.30 -4.48 -9.02
C VAL A 26 -1.80 -5.02 -10.36
N GLY A 27 -2.89 -4.47 -10.90
CA GLY A 27 -3.26 -4.74 -12.30
C GLY A 27 -3.72 -6.14 -12.65
N GLY A 28 -4.03 -6.98 -11.66
CA GLY A 28 -4.45 -8.36 -11.89
C GLY A 28 -3.30 -9.37 -11.94
N GLY A 29 -2.10 -9.00 -11.47
CA GLY A 29 -1.03 -9.97 -11.20
C GLY A 29 0.40 -9.45 -11.30
N GLU A 30 0.61 -8.16 -11.58
CA GLU A 30 1.96 -7.59 -11.67
C GLU A 30 2.56 -7.40 -10.27
N PRO A 31 3.66 -8.09 -9.91
CA PRO A 31 4.21 -8.05 -8.57
C PRO A 31 4.96 -6.75 -8.29
N LEU A 32 4.84 -6.24 -7.08
CA LEU A 32 5.69 -5.17 -6.54
C LEU A 32 6.95 -5.81 -5.94
N PRO A 33 8.11 -5.72 -6.62
CA PRO A 33 9.31 -6.48 -6.27
C PRO A 33 9.90 -6.06 -4.92
N HIS A 34 9.81 -4.78 -4.58
CA HIS A 34 10.43 -4.24 -3.38
C HIS A 34 9.42 -4.07 -2.25
N LEU A 35 9.79 -4.50 -1.03
CA LEU A 35 8.91 -4.44 0.14
C LEU A 35 8.46 -3.00 0.47
N VAL A 36 9.33 -2.01 0.24
CA VAL A 36 9.02 -0.61 0.55
C VAL A 36 8.13 0.07 -0.48
N ASP A 37 7.93 -0.55 -1.65
CA ASP A 37 7.08 -0.03 -2.73
C ASP A 37 5.62 -0.51 -2.60
N ARG A 38 5.38 -1.34 -1.61
CA ARG A 38 4.05 -1.88 -1.36
C ARG A 38 3.23 -0.83 -0.64
N GLN A 39 2.00 -0.66 -1.09
CA GLN A 39 1.09 0.34 -0.53
C GLN A 39 0.88 0.10 0.97
N ALA A 40 1.04 1.17 1.75
CA ALA A 40 1.08 1.10 3.20
C ALA A 40 -0.27 0.69 3.81
N LEU A 41 -0.23 -0.32 4.67
CA LEU A 41 -1.37 -0.83 5.42
C LEU A 41 -1.19 -0.52 6.90
N MET A 42 -2.18 0.17 7.47
CA MET A 42 -2.20 0.49 8.89
C MET A 42 -2.96 -0.59 9.66
N ASN A 43 -2.23 -1.23 10.59
CA ASN A 43 -2.73 -2.22 11.53
C ASN A 43 -2.96 -1.57 12.89
N LYS A 44 -4.19 -1.61 13.39
CA LYS A 44 -4.58 -1.08 14.69
C LYS A 44 -5.10 -2.19 15.60
N PHE A 45 -4.46 -2.33 16.75
CA PHE A 45 -4.93 -3.15 17.86
C PHE A 45 -5.40 -2.23 18.97
N ASP A 46 -6.68 -2.28 19.32
CA ASP A 46 -7.28 -1.46 20.37
C ASP A 46 -7.56 -2.31 21.61
N PHE A 47 -6.97 -1.95 22.74
CA PHE A 47 -7.05 -2.66 24.02
C PHE A 47 -8.04 -1.95 24.94
N LYS A 48 -9.19 -2.58 25.19
CA LYS A 48 -10.24 -2.01 26.05
C LYS A 48 -10.93 -3.09 26.87
N ASN A 49 -10.99 -2.91 28.20
CA ASN A 49 -11.69 -3.78 29.14
C ASN A 49 -11.30 -5.27 28.99
N GLY A 50 -10.00 -5.55 28.83
CA GLY A 50 -9.49 -6.92 28.65
C GLY A 50 -9.81 -7.56 27.29
N LYS A 51 -10.33 -6.79 26.33
CA LYS A 51 -10.59 -7.23 24.94
C LYS A 51 -9.67 -6.51 23.97
N VAL A 52 -9.38 -7.17 22.85
CA VAL A 52 -8.60 -6.62 21.73
C VAL A 52 -9.49 -6.52 20.50
N THR A 53 -9.55 -5.34 19.89
CA THR A 53 -10.19 -5.13 18.59
C THR A 53 -9.12 -4.88 17.54
N TYR A 54 -9.15 -5.66 16.46
CA TYR A 54 -8.24 -5.47 15.33
C TYR A 54 -8.95 -4.72 14.19
N ASN A 55 -8.27 -3.72 13.64
CA ASN A 55 -8.68 -3.03 12.43
C ASN A 55 -7.47 -2.91 11.48
N CYS A 56 -7.69 -3.11 10.19
CA CYS A 56 -6.67 -2.90 9.17
C CYS A 56 -7.26 -2.06 8.03
N LYS A 57 -6.54 -1.04 7.57
CA LYS A 57 -6.92 -0.20 6.42
C LYS A 57 -5.69 0.27 5.67
N PHE A 58 -5.80 0.41 4.35
CA PHE A 58 -4.78 1.08 3.55
C PHE A 58 -4.73 2.57 3.89
N LEU A 59 -3.54 3.15 3.87
CA LEU A 59 -3.37 4.60 3.95
C LEU A 59 -3.83 5.23 2.63
N GLY A 60 -4.72 6.21 2.71
CA GLY A 60 -5.21 6.98 1.57
C GLY A 60 -4.15 7.99 1.10
N THR A 61 -3.05 7.49 0.58
CA THR A 61 -2.00 8.29 -0.05
C THR A 61 -2.34 8.55 -1.52
N ASP A 62 -1.67 9.51 -2.14
CA ASP A 62 -1.80 9.77 -3.57
C ASP A 62 -1.35 8.53 -4.37
N ALA A 63 -0.20 7.93 -4.01
CA ALA A 63 0.29 6.70 -4.63
C ALA A 63 -0.75 5.57 -4.60
N TYR A 64 -1.38 5.33 -3.45
CA TYR A 64 -2.46 4.34 -3.32
C TYR A 64 -3.65 4.67 -4.22
N SER A 65 -4.05 5.94 -4.25
CA SER A 65 -5.19 6.39 -5.05
C SER A 65 -4.96 6.23 -6.55
N HIS A 66 -3.76 6.52 -7.04
CA HIS A 66 -3.36 6.32 -8.43
C HIS A 66 -3.33 4.84 -8.81
N VAL A 67 -2.70 4.00 -7.99
CA VAL A 67 -2.65 2.55 -8.21
C VAL A 67 -4.06 1.95 -8.25
N MET A 68 -4.96 2.39 -7.36
CA MET A 68 -6.34 1.89 -7.32
C MET A 68 -7.22 2.41 -8.45
N THR A 69 -6.94 3.61 -8.98
CA THR A 69 -7.71 4.20 -10.09
C THR A 69 -7.30 3.62 -11.44
N GLU A 70 -5.99 3.51 -11.66
CA GLU A 70 -5.42 3.12 -12.95
C GLU A 70 -5.15 1.62 -13.05
N ASN A 71 -5.18 0.90 -11.92
CA ASN A 71 -4.93 -0.54 -11.84
C ASN A 71 -3.57 -0.94 -12.45
N TRP A 72 -2.55 -0.10 -12.31
CA TRP A 72 -1.14 -0.39 -12.65
C TRP A 72 -0.20 0.57 -11.91
N VAL A 73 1.12 0.36 -12.01
CA VAL A 73 2.11 1.25 -11.37
C VAL A 73 2.34 2.50 -12.21
N VAL A 74 1.75 3.61 -11.77
CA VAL A 74 1.80 4.91 -12.46
C VAL A 74 3.02 5.75 -12.07
N MET A 75 3.56 5.51 -10.87
CA MET A 75 4.64 6.29 -10.29
C MET A 75 5.84 5.39 -9.98
N THR A 76 7.03 5.89 -10.31
CA THR A 76 8.28 5.20 -9.95
C THR A 76 8.50 5.36 -8.46
N GLU A 77 8.59 4.24 -7.76
CA GLU A 77 8.91 4.20 -6.33
C GLU A 77 10.39 3.81 -6.14
N PHE A 78 10.77 3.13 -5.05
CA PHE A 78 12.18 2.87 -4.74
C PHE A 78 12.79 1.79 -5.65
N GLY A 79 12.11 0.66 -5.82
CA GLY A 79 12.56 -0.50 -6.60
C GLY A 79 11.63 -0.88 -7.76
N THR A 80 10.53 -0.15 -7.93
CA THR A 80 9.50 -0.39 -8.94
C THR A 80 9.46 0.80 -9.88
N VAL A 81 9.87 0.55 -11.12
CA VAL A 81 9.82 1.57 -12.18
C VAL A 81 8.41 1.58 -12.75
N ALA A 82 7.80 2.77 -12.83
CA ALA A 82 6.51 2.91 -13.49
C ALA A 82 6.63 2.58 -14.97
N ASP A 83 5.68 1.81 -15.48
CA ASP A 83 5.59 1.59 -16.91
C ASP A 83 5.05 2.89 -17.55
N PRO A 84 5.82 3.56 -18.44
CA PRO A 84 5.32 4.77 -19.07
C PRO A 84 4.13 4.44 -19.95
N ASP A 85 3.00 5.11 -19.69
CA ASP A 85 1.82 5.09 -20.54
C ASP A 85 2.25 5.16 -22.03
N PRO A 86 1.92 4.13 -22.84
CA PRO A 86 2.38 4.03 -24.22
C PRO A 86 1.93 5.23 -25.06
N CYS A 87 0.86 5.92 -24.66
CA CYS A 87 0.37 7.13 -25.31
C CYS A 87 1.12 8.41 -24.90
N LYS A 88 1.78 8.44 -23.72
CA LYS A 88 2.60 9.59 -23.28
C LYS A 88 3.96 9.65 -24.00
N ASN A 89 4.45 8.53 -24.50
CA ASN A 89 5.71 8.48 -25.26
C ASN A 89 5.58 8.90 -26.72
N ILE A 90 4.36 9.02 -27.28
CA ILE A 90 4.14 9.38 -28.69
C ILE A 90 4.74 10.76 -29.03
N PHE A 91 4.76 11.70 -28.07
CA PHE A 91 5.38 13.02 -28.26
C PHE A 91 6.86 13.10 -27.84
N SER A 92 7.41 12.06 -27.19
CA SER A 92 8.82 12.04 -26.76
C SER A 92 9.80 11.84 -27.92
N TRP A 93 9.35 11.25 -29.03
CA TRP A 93 10.15 11.09 -30.26
C TRP A 93 10.48 12.45 -30.89
N SER A 94 9.55 13.41 -30.85
CA SER A 94 9.63 14.68 -31.59
C SER A 94 10.80 15.60 -31.17
N LEU A 95 11.43 15.35 -30.02
CA LEU A 95 12.49 16.22 -29.48
C LEU A 95 13.91 15.61 -29.50
N ARG A 96 14.12 14.45 -30.14
CA ARG A 96 15.47 13.82 -30.23
C ARG A 96 16.23 14.06 -31.53
N SER A 97 15.75 14.91 -32.44
CA SER A 97 16.36 15.11 -33.77
C SER A 97 16.83 16.54 -34.08
N THR A 98 17.40 17.25 -33.10
CA THR A 98 18.36 18.36 -33.36
C THR A 98 19.41 18.48 -32.26
N CYS A 99 20.50 17.72 -32.43
CA CYS A 99 21.89 18.11 -32.20
C CYS A 99 22.76 17.15 -33.01
#